data_AF-A0A420Z892-F1
#
_entry.id   AF-A0A420Z892-F1
#
_cell.length_a   1.000
_cell.length_b   1.000
_cell.length_c   1.000
_cell.angle_alpha   90.00
_cell.angle_beta   90.00
_cell.angle_gamma   90.00
#
_symmetry.space_group_name_H-M   'P 1'
#
loop_
_entity.id
_entity.type
_entity.pdbx_description
1 polymer ?
#
loop_
_entity_poly.entity_id
_entity_poly.type
_entity_poly.pdbx_seq_one_letter_code
_entity_poly.pdbx_strand_id
1 'polypeptide(L)' 'MKMVTLRVPEPYLESLDQLVESKIVPNRAEAIRLAIRDYLKQHGVWKTVEVSNELLKKIERGKS' A
#
# COMPACT_ATOMS: atom_id res chain seq x y z
N MET A 1 7.59 -6.36 0.04
CA MET A 1 6.95 -5.68 1.19
C MET A 1 7.74 -5.99 2.46
N LYS A 2 7.68 -5.15 3.49
CA LYS A 2 8.27 -5.42 4.82
C LYS A 2 7.14 -5.69 5.83
N MET A 3 7.36 -6.60 6.78
CA MET A 3 6.39 -6.92 7.83
C MET A 3 6.39 -5.84 8.92
N VAL A 4 5.19 -5.42 9.34
CA VAL A 4 4.97 -4.48 10.45
C VAL A 4 3.92 -5.07 11.37
N THR A 5 4.20 -5.10 12.67
CA THR A 5 3.23 -5.50 13.70
C THR A 5 2.69 -4.25 14.38
N LEU A 6 1.37 -4.13 14.51
CA LEU A 6 0.70 -2.99 15.13
C LEU A 6 -0.43 -3.48 16.04
N ARG A 7 -0.75 -2.70 17.07
CA ARG A 7 -1.89 -2.93 17.97
C ARG A 7 -2.97 -1.89 17.66
N VAL A 8 -4.21 -2.34 17.50
CA VAL A 8 -5.38 -1.49 17.24
C VAL A 8 -6.56 -1.94 18.11
N PRO A 9 -7.54 -1.06 18.34
CA PRO A 9 -8.78 -1.44 19.01
C PRO A 9 -9.53 -2.55 18.25
N GLU A 10 -10.19 -3.45 18.99
CA GLU A 10 -10.97 -4.55 18.41
C GLU A 10 -12.02 -4.10 17.38
N PRO A 11 -12.79 -3.01 17.59
CA PRO A 11 -13.79 -2.57 16.61
C PRO A 11 -13.21 -2.23 15.23
N TYR A 12 -11.91 -1.90 15.18
CA TYR A 12 -11.24 -1.62 13.90
C TYR A 12 -10.97 -2.92 13.14
N LEU A 13 -10.64 -4.00 13.85
CA LEU A 13 -10.45 -5.32 13.25
C LEU A 13 -11.77 -5.84 12.69
N GLU A 14 -12.86 -5.73 13.45
CA GLU A 14 -14.22 -6.09 13.00
C GLU A 14 -14.62 -5.31 11.74
N SER A 15 -14.35 -4.00 11.71
CA SER A 15 -14.63 -3.17 10.53
C SER A 15 -13.79 -3.59 9.32
N LEU A 16 -12.52 -3.96 9.52
CA LEU A 16 -11.67 -4.49 8.45
C LEU A 16 -12.15 -5.84 7.94
N ASP A 17 -12.71 -6.68 8.82
CA ASP A 17 -13.32 -7.96 8.43
C ASP A 17 -14.53 -7.77 7.54
N GLN A 18 -15.41 -6.85 7.89
CA GLN A 18 -16.59 -6.53 7.06
C GLN A 18 -16.19 -6.11 5.64
N LEU A 19 -15.08 -5.37 5.47
CA LEU A 19 -14.57 -5.00 4.15
C LEU A 19 -14.14 -6.22 3.32
N VAL A 20 -13.53 -7.21 3.98
CA VAL A 20 -13.08 -8.45 3.34
C VAL A 20 -14.26 -9.35 3.02
N GLU A 21 -15.17 -9.54 3.96
CA GLU A 21 -16.40 -10.33 3.80
C GLU A 21 -17.29 -9.79 2.68
N SER A 22 -17.38 -8.46 2.59
CA SER A 22 -18.10 -7.75 1.52
C SER A 22 -17.36 -7.79 0.17
N LYS A 23 -16.20 -8.46 0.08
CA LYS A 23 -15.35 -8.56 -1.11
C LYS A 23 -14.91 -7.21 -1.69
N ILE A 24 -14.90 -6.16 -0.87
CA ILE A 24 -14.41 -4.82 -1.28
C ILE A 24 -12.89 -4.85 -1.39
N VAL A 25 -12.24 -5.59 -0.50
CA VAL A 25 -10.79 -5.80 -0.46
C VAL A 25 -10.48 -7.28 -0.26
N PRO A 26 -9.38 -7.79 -0.81
CA PRO A 26 -9.05 -9.21 -0.75
C PRO A 26 -8.63 -9.69 0.65
N ASN A 27 -8.09 -8.81 1.50
CA ASN A 27 -7.64 -9.13 2.86
C ASN A 27 -7.44 -7.84 3.69
N ARG A 28 -7.35 -8.01 5.02
CA ARG A 28 -7.11 -6.90 5.97
C ARG A 28 -5.84 -6.12 5.65
N ALA A 29 -4.78 -6.80 5.20
CA ALA A 29 -3.50 -6.14 4.89
C ALA A 29 -3.61 -5.22 3.67
N GLU A 30 -4.43 -5.54 2.67
CA GLU A 30 -4.75 -4.66 1.55
C GLU A 30 -5.53 -3.44 2.03
N ALA A 31 -6.57 -3.64 2.83
CA ALA A 31 -7.36 -2.55 3.41
C ALA A 31 -6.48 -1.55 4.18
N ILE A 32 -5.59 -2.07 5.04
CA ILE A 32 -4.64 -1.24 5.80
C ILE A 32 -3.68 -0.51 4.86
N ARG A 33 -3.16 -1.17 3.82
CA ARG A 33 -2.27 -0.53 2.84
C ARG A 33 -2.96 0.59 2.06
N LEU A 34 -4.23 0.41 1.68
CA LEU A 34 -5.03 1.45 1.02
C LEU A 34 -5.24 2.64 1.97
N ALA A 35 -5.66 2.39 3.20
CA ALA A 35 -5.86 3.43 4.20
C ALA A 35 -4.58 4.24 4.47
N ILE A 36 -3.43 3.57 4.63
CA ILE A 36 -2.13 4.24 4.81
C ILE A 36 -1.79 5.07 3.57
N ARG A 37 -1.94 4.52 2.35
CA ARG A 37 -1.64 5.24 1.11
C ARG A 37 -2.48 6.51 1.00
N ASP A 38 -3.78 6.40 1.22
CA ASP A 38 -4.72 7.49 1.03
C ASP A 38 -4.48 8.57 2.10
N TYR A 39 -4.18 8.17 3.34
CA TYR A 39 -3.78 9.08 4.41
C TYR A 39 -2.46 9.83 4.11
N LEU A 40 -1.43 9.13 3.60
CA LEU A 40 -0.16 9.76 3.23
C LEU A 40 -0.31 10.73 2.05
N LYS A 41 -1.15 10.39 1.06
CA LYS A 41 -1.47 11.28 -0.06
C LYS A 41 -2.18 12.54 0.40
N GLN A 42 -3.15 12.42 1.30
CA GLN A 42 -3.88 13.55 1.87
C GLN A 42 -2.94 14.57 2.55
N HIS A 43 -1.84 14.09 3.13
CA HIS A 43 -0.85 14.94 3.81
C HIS A 43 0.34 15.34 2.92
N GLY A 44 0.32 15.04 1.61
CA GLY A 44 1.38 15.44 0.68
C GLY A 44 2.74 14.78 0.90
N VAL A 45 2.82 13.73 1.71
CA VAL A 45 4.08 13.03 2.07
C VAL A 45 4.24 11.68 1.35
N TRP A 46 3.34 11.37 0.41
CA TRP A 46 3.42 10.14 -0.37
C TRP A 46 4.67 10.12 -1.24
N LYS A 47 5.62 9.24 -0.91
CA LYS A 47 6.80 8.97 -1.73
C LYS A 47 6.40 7.95 -2.78
N THR A 48 6.38 8.35 -4.05
CA THR A 48 6.31 7.38 -5.14
C THR A 48 7.50 6.45 -5.02
N VAL A 49 7.27 5.14 -5.19
CA VAL A 49 8.37 4.21 -5.41
C VAL A 49 9.07 4.72 -6.66
N GLU A 50 10.25 5.33 -6.49
CA GLU A 50 11.16 5.55 -7.60
C GLU A 50 11.46 4.15 -8.12
N VAL A 51 10.76 3.72 -9.16
CA VAL A 51 11.19 2.57 -9.96
C VAL A 51 12.62 2.94 -10.33
N SER A 52 13.60 2.26 -9.70
CA SER A 52 15.00 2.67 -9.72
C SER A 52 15.31 3.26 -11.07
N ASN A 53 15.64 4.56 -11.12
CA ASN A 53 15.99 5.26 -12.36
C ASN A 53 17.10 4.48 -13.14
N GLU A 54 17.80 3.59 -12.46
CA GLU A 54 18.72 2.59 -13.00
C GLU A 54 18.10 1.53 -13.94
N LEU A 55 16.89 1.04 -13.67
CA LEU A 55 16.16 0.10 -14.54
C LEU A 55 15.63 0.80 -15.80
N LEU A 56 15.06 2.00 -15.64
CA LEU A 56 14.61 2.81 -16.77
C LEU A 56 15.79 3.18 -17.69
N LYS A 57 16.92 3.61 -17.11
CA LYS A 57 18.16 3.88 -17.87
C LYS A 57 18.71 2.63 -18.57
N LYS A 58 18.56 1.43 -18.01
CA LYS A 58 18.99 0.18 -18.66
C LYS A 58 18.10 -0.18 -19.86
N ILE A 59 16.79 0.02 -19.76
CA ILE A 59 15.85 -0.21 -20.86
C ILE A 59 16.09 0.78 -22.00
N GLU A 60 16.39 2.04 -21.70
CA GLU A 60 16.73 3.05 -22.71
C GLU A 60 18.07 2.79 -23.41
N ARG A 61 19.08 2.32 -22.67
CA ARG A 61 20.41 1.98 -23.22
C ARG A 61 20.43 0.71 -24.07
N GLY A 62 19.46 -0.19 -23.89
CA GLY A 62 19.36 -1.45 -24.67
C GLY A 62 18.63 -1.30 -26.01
N LYS A 63 18.20 -0.09 -26.38
CA LYS A 63 17.53 0.23 -27.65
C LYS A 63 18.46 0.86 -28.71
N SER A 64 19.78 0.88 -28.47
CA SER A 64 20.76 1.37 -29.44
C SER A 64 21.58 0.25 -30.06
#